data_AF-A0A3M1PCN5-F1
#
_entry.id   AF-A0A3M1PCN5-F1
#
_cell.length_a   1.000
_cell.length_b   1.000
_cell.length_c   1.000
_cell.angle_alpha   90.00
_cell.angle_beta   90.00
_cell.angle_gamma   90.00
#
_symmetry.space_group_name_H-M   'P 1'
#
loop_
_entity.id
_entity.type
_entity.pdbx_description
1 polymer ?
#
loop_
_entity_poly.entity_id
_entity_poly.type
_entity_poly.pdbx_seq_one_letter_code
_entity_poly.pdbx_strand_id
1 'polypeptide(L)'
;YIRLGPPTRRVRVQIDQNEPLRPQLSDPLVPFYPEGEFWVYDHIDDAAQYLFARERGKPYALATPTDLVPPSVSGQRSSLRYITSMMDIYRMLALYHPKGHYGSLYEQIENYVGLLEDYAIAGRMGVLPNMYRAVPPAPRATIFSMLSRGRAEDRHAIRVREERVPRAYSNVLEGVDLLPVDLRWARFLEPGGTTRVEVYWTLRSVDLLPTEGTARRLRKAGFTPSDRVLLQMNVLRQASDYRTLARDSSLMMIHDPGAEADGVLPVRTYVVDRLVGTAHVALAWDAYWAAAGAEVGRGPRFRTGAYRLEGLAPLDADPRRLEMSDLKPLRLRDDTQPLDQADPFPHTTVTPDVRLGLYFEVYHLAYGPDDRTHYTVAYEVVREEHEGGLLRLRKQTVERRTVTTTSYTGDDRTARETVFLDLNELSGPGRFEVRVHVTDEVTGQSVARSLAFDVRE
;
A
#
# COMPACT_ATOMS: atom_id res chain seq x y z
N TYR A 1 17.16 5.96 -12.28
CA TYR A 1 17.18 6.12 -10.81
C TYR A 1 15.94 6.79 -10.22
N ILE A 2 15.12 7.56 -10.98
CA ILE A 2 14.04 8.37 -10.37
C ILE A 2 12.93 7.53 -9.69
N ARG A 3 12.67 6.29 -10.14
CA ARG A 3 11.59 5.46 -9.57
C ARG A 3 12.00 4.58 -8.38
N LEU A 4 13.19 4.00 -8.40
CA LEU A 4 13.64 3.03 -7.37
C LEU A 4 14.91 3.47 -6.63
N GLY A 5 15.38 4.70 -6.84
CA GLY A 5 16.68 5.14 -6.34
C GLY A 5 17.86 4.51 -7.10
N PRO A 6 19.08 4.61 -6.54
CA PRO A 6 20.25 3.90 -7.06
C PRO A 6 20.17 2.39 -6.75
N PRO A 7 20.59 1.49 -7.66
CA PRO A 7 20.67 0.07 -7.39
C PRO A 7 21.77 -0.20 -6.38
N THR A 8 21.60 -1.26 -5.57
CA THR A 8 22.66 -1.74 -4.67
C THR A 8 23.90 -2.14 -5.45
N ARG A 9 23.70 -2.73 -6.64
CA ARG A 9 24.79 -3.12 -7.54
C ARG A 9 24.46 -2.73 -8.98
N ARG A 10 25.46 -2.14 -9.64
CA ARG A 10 25.46 -1.88 -11.09
C ARG A 10 26.66 -2.57 -11.70
N VAL A 11 26.41 -3.46 -12.65
CA VAL A 11 27.44 -4.28 -13.29
C VAL A 11 27.36 -4.10 -14.80
N ARG A 12 28.51 -3.95 -15.47
CA ARG A 12 28.57 -4.01 -16.93
C ARG A 12 28.63 -5.46 -17.38
N VAL A 13 27.76 -5.82 -18.32
CA VAL A 13 27.72 -7.13 -18.96
C VAL A 13 28.27 -6.96 -20.37
N GLN A 14 29.49 -7.43 -20.60
CA GLN A 14 30.18 -7.34 -21.88
C GLN A 14 30.87 -8.67 -22.16
N ILE A 15 30.72 -9.16 -23.39
CA ILE A 15 31.44 -10.36 -23.86
C ILE A 15 32.82 -9.91 -24.34
N ASP A 16 33.87 -10.43 -23.72
CA ASP A 16 35.25 -10.18 -24.15
C ASP A 16 35.54 -11.00 -25.42
N GLN A 17 35.71 -10.30 -26.53
CA GLN A 17 35.99 -10.91 -27.84
C GLN A 17 37.46 -11.31 -28.00
N ASN A 18 38.33 -10.89 -27.08
CA ASN A 18 39.78 -11.10 -27.15
C ASN A 18 40.27 -12.23 -26.23
N GLU A 19 39.37 -12.98 -25.59
CA GLU A 19 39.75 -14.07 -24.71
C GLU A 19 40.45 -15.20 -25.51
N PRO A 20 41.72 -15.53 -25.20
CA PRO A 20 42.60 -16.31 -26.08
C PRO A 20 42.18 -17.77 -26.29
N LEU A 21 41.22 -18.28 -25.51
CA LEU A 21 40.73 -19.65 -25.60
C LEU A 21 39.62 -19.86 -26.64
N ARG A 22 39.17 -18.81 -27.35
CA ARG A 22 37.97 -18.89 -28.19
C ARG A 22 38.19 -18.36 -29.61
N PRO A 23 39.02 -19.03 -30.45
CA PRO A 23 39.28 -18.66 -31.84
C PRO A 23 38.03 -18.65 -32.73
N GLN A 24 36.92 -19.19 -32.23
CA GLN A 24 35.63 -19.21 -32.89
C GLN A 24 34.88 -17.88 -32.78
N LEU A 25 35.19 -16.98 -31.84
CA LEU A 25 34.50 -15.68 -31.68
C LEU A 25 35.20 -14.52 -32.40
N SER A 26 36.49 -14.67 -32.73
CA SER A 26 37.39 -13.65 -33.29
C SER A 26 37.28 -13.45 -34.81
N ASP A 27 36.11 -13.68 -35.39
CA ASP A 27 35.85 -13.54 -36.83
C ASP A 27 35.49 -12.08 -37.18
N PRO A 28 36.17 -11.41 -38.12
CA PRO A 28 35.97 -9.98 -38.43
C PRO A 28 34.56 -9.61 -38.95
N LEU A 29 33.69 -10.61 -39.18
CA LEU A 29 32.33 -10.44 -39.68
C LEU A 29 31.25 -10.28 -38.61
N VAL A 30 31.58 -10.31 -37.30
CA VAL A 30 30.59 -10.08 -36.24
C VAL A 30 30.47 -8.59 -35.94
N PRO A 31 29.35 -7.92 -36.29
CA PRO A 31 29.12 -6.55 -35.85
C PRO A 31 28.94 -6.55 -34.32
N PHE A 32 29.80 -5.82 -33.63
CA PHE A 32 29.77 -5.41 -32.22
C PHE A 32 28.61 -5.94 -31.34
N TYR A 33 28.96 -6.62 -30.24
CA TYR A 33 27.99 -7.02 -29.21
C TYR A 33 27.38 -5.80 -28.51
N PRO A 34 26.05 -5.76 -28.28
CA PRO A 34 25.42 -4.72 -27.48
C PRO A 34 26.06 -4.60 -26.10
N GLU A 35 26.17 -3.37 -25.59
CA GLU A 35 26.65 -3.16 -24.23
C GLU A 35 25.54 -3.46 -23.22
N GLY A 36 25.79 -4.33 -22.26
CA GLY A 36 24.85 -4.65 -21.20
C GLY A 36 25.11 -3.91 -19.90
N GLU A 37 24.06 -3.52 -19.19
CA GLU A 37 24.13 -3.12 -17.78
C GLU A 37 23.11 -3.91 -16.95
N PHE A 38 23.57 -4.55 -15.88
CA PHE A 38 22.74 -5.32 -14.95
C PHE A 38 22.65 -4.58 -13.61
N TRP A 39 21.42 -4.31 -13.20
CA TRP A 39 21.09 -3.54 -11.99
C TRP A 39 20.32 -4.43 -11.02
N VAL A 40 20.73 -4.44 -9.75
CA VAL A 40 20.12 -5.25 -8.67
C VAL A 40 19.72 -4.36 -7.50
N TYR A 41 18.48 -4.50 -7.03
CA TYR A 41 17.90 -3.78 -5.89
C TYR A 41 17.50 -4.76 -4.77
N ASP A 42 18.49 -5.43 -4.18
CA ASP A 42 18.27 -6.42 -3.10
C ASP A 42 17.61 -5.82 -1.84
N HIS A 43 17.74 -4.52 -1.61
CA HIS A 43 17.08 -3.78 -0.54
C HIS A 43 15.58 -3.55 -0.77
N ILE A 44 15.05 -3.82 -1.98
CA ILE A 44 13.63 -3.69 -2.32
C ILE A 44 12.97 -5.06 -2.32
N ASP A 45 13.42 -5.96 -3.20
CA ASP A 45 12.93 -7.34 -3.31
C ASP A 45 13.95 -8.17 -4.13
N ASP A 46 14.07 -9.47 -3.83
CA ASP A 46 14.95 -10.39 -4.58
C ASP A 46 14.61 -10.46 -6.09
N ALA A 47 13.40 -10.07 -6.53
CA ALA A 47 12.97 -9.99 -7.94
C ALA A 47 13.26 -8.63 -8.60
N ALA A 48 13.77 -7.64 -7.87
CA ALA A 48 14.06 -6.30 -8.37
C ALA A 48 15.40 -6.24 -9.12
N GLN A 49 15.47 -6.97 -10.25
CA GLN A 49 16.59 -6.94 -11.18
C GLN A 49 16.18 -6.45 -12.58
N TYR A 50 17.10 -5.73 -13.21
CA TYR A 50 16.92 -5.17 -14.54
C TYR A 50 18.19 -5.38 -15.36
N LEU A 51 18.03 -5.99 -16.53
CA LEU A 51 19.07 -6.03 -17.54
C LEU A 51 18.73 -4.99 -18.60
N PHE A 52 19.70 -4.14 -18.93
CA PHE A 52 19.60 -3.16 -19.99
C PHE A 52 20.60 -3.50 -21.08
N ALA A 53 20.21 -3.30 -22.33
CA ALA A 53 21.10 -3.43 -23.48
C ALA A 53 21.15 -2.10 -24.24
N ARG A 54 22.31 -1.80 -24.80
CA ARG A 54 22.54 -0.62 -25.64
C ARG A 54 23.26 -1.01 -26.92
N GLU A 55 22.60 -0.78 -28.04
CA GLU A 55 23.25 -0.77 -29.35
C GLU A 55 24.01 0.54 -29.57
N ARG A 56 25.04 0.51 -30.41
CA ARG A 56 25.85 1.69 -30.72
C ARG A 56 24.98 2.83 -31.25
N GLY A 57 25.05 3.99 -30.60
CA GLY A 57 24.29 5.18 -30.99
C GLY A 57 22.83 5.21 -30.50
N LYS A 58 22.36 4.21 -29.75
CA LYS A 58 21.03 4.19 -29.13
C LYS A 58 21.12 4.36 -27.60
N PRO A 59 20.05 4.81 -26.93
CA PRO A 59 19.98 4.78 -25.46
C PRO A 59 19.84 3.33 -24.94
N TYR A 60 20.15 3.12 -23.66
CA TYR A 60 19.85 1.85 -22.98
C TYR A 60 18.35 1.58 -22.98
N ALA A 61 17.96 0.35 -23.31
CA ALA A 61 16.60 -0.14 -23.22
C ALA A 61 16.55 -1.39 -22.32
N LEU A 62 15.39 -1.64 -21.70
CA LEU A 62 15.17 -2.86 -20.95
C LEU A 62 15.30 -4.07 -21.88
N ALA A 63 16.05 -5.07 -21.45
CA ALA A 63 16.51 -6.17 -22.28
C ALA A 63 16.44 -7.51 -21.53
N THR A 64 16.59 -8.58 -22.31
CA THR A 64 16.77 -9.95 -21.85
C THR A 64 18.18 -10.43 -22.21
N PRO A 65 18.68 -11.52 -21.60
CA PRO A 65 19.97 -12.11 -21.94
C PRO A 65 20.14 -12.37 -23.45
N THR A 66 19.06 -12.71 -24.16
CA THR A 66 19.13 -12.95 -25.61
C THR A 66 19.33 -11.69 -26.44
N ASP A 67 18.97 -10.52 -25.93
CA ASP A 67 19.14 -9.24 -26.64
C ASP A 67 20.59 -8.73 -26.60
N LEU A 68 21.44 -9.33 -25.75
CA LEU A 68 22.88 -9.06 -25.71
C LEU A 68 23.66 -9.85 -26.77
N VAL A 69 23.01 -10.77 -27.50
CA VAL A 69 23.66 -11.55 -28.56
C VAL A 69 23.21 -11.05 -29.93
N PRO A 70 24.13 -10.62 -30.81
CA PRO A 70 23.78 -10.11 -32.14
C PRO A 70 23.01 -11.14 -32.98
N PRO A 71 22.03 -10.71 -33.80
CA PRO A 71 21.29 -11.60 -34.71
C PRO A 71 22.19 -12.36 -35.69
N SER A 72 23.33 -11.78 -36.09
CA SER A 72 24.35 -12.41 -36.94
C SER A 72 24.94 -13.69 -36.34
N VAL A 73 24.85 -13.85 -35.02
CA VAL A 73 25.33 -15.02 -34.28
C VAL A 73 24.24 -16.09 -34.11
N SER A 74 22.97 -15.76 -34.39
CA SER A 74 21.81 -16.68 -34.23
C SER A 74 21.55 -17.66 -35.40
N GLY A 75 22.45 -17.75 -36.39
CA GLY A 75 22.31 -18.59 -37.59
C GLY A 75 22.74 -20.06 -37.45
N GLN A 76 22.40 -20.90 -38.45
CA GLN A 76 22.65 -22.36 -38.48
C GLN A 76 24.13 -22.77 -38.34
N ARG A 77 25.06 -21.96 -38.87
CA ARG A 77 26.52 -22.18 -38.77
C ARG A 77 27.14 -21.60 -37.48
N SER A 78 26.37 -20.84 -36.71
CA SER A 78 26.86 -20.05 -35.56
C SER A 78 26.30 -20.52 -34.22
N SER A 79 25.62 -21.68 -34.17
CA SER A 79 24.97 -22.18 -32.93
C SER A 79 25.95 -22.39 -31.77
N LEU A 80 27.20 -22.78 -32.05
CA LEU A 80 28.27 -22.85 -31.05
C LEU A 80 28.65 -21.46 -30.51
N ARG A 81 28.86 -20.48 -31.39
CA ARG A 81 29.15 -19.09 -30.97
C ARG A 81 28.01 -18.51 -30.13
N TYR A 82 26.78 -18.80 -30.53
CA TYR A 82 25.58 -18.35 -29.82
C TYR A 82 25.52 -18.96 -28.42
N ILE A 83 25.67 -20.28 -28.28
CA ILE A 83 25.58 -20.93 -26.96
C ILE A 83 26.73 -20.52 -26.04
N THR A 84 27.93 -20.34 -26.57
CA THR A 84 29.09 -19.82 -25.83
C THR A 84 28.90 -18.37 -25.39
N SER A 85 28.30 -17.52 -26.24
CA SER A 85 27.95 -16.13 -25.85
C SER A 85 26.93 -16.11 -24.72
N MET A 86 25.91 -16.97 -24.81
CA MET A 86 24.89 -17.10 -23.76
C MET A 86 25.50 -17.62 -22.45
N MET A 87 26.46 -18.55 -22.53
CA MET A 87 27.19 -19.05 -21.36
C MET A 87 27.85 -17.91 -20.58
N ASP A 88 28.57 -17.01 -21.26
CA ASP A 88 29.25 -15.89 -20.61
C ASP A 88 28.26 -14.91 -19.98
N ILE A 89 27.18 -14.59 -20.69
CA ILE A 89 26.13 -13.71 -20.19
C ILE A 89 25.52 -14.30 -18.93
N TYR A 90 25.07 -15.57 -18.97
CA TYR A 90 24.47 -16.21 -17.79
C TYR A 90 25.46 -16.39 -16.64
N ARG A 91 26.74 -16.67 -16.93
CA ARG A 91 27.81 -16.71 -15.91
C ARG A 91 27.89 -15.39 -15.15
N MET A 92 27.96 -14.28 -15.89
CA MET A 92 28.03 -12.94 -15.30
C MET A 92 26.76 -12.64 -14.50
N LEU A 93 25.58 -12.92 -15.04
CA LEU A 93 24.32 -12.65 -14.34
C LEU A 93 24.16 -13.50 -13.07
N ALA A 94 24.52 -14.78 -13.11
CA ALA A 94 24.47 -15.69 -11.97
C ALA A 94 25.38 -15.25 -10.81
N LEU A 95 26.56 -14.71 -11.13
CA LEU A 95 27.49 -14.20 -10.11
C LEU A 95 26.88 -13.06 -9.27
N TYR A 96 26.10 -12.19 -9.91
CA TYR A 96 25.52 -11.02 -9.25
C TYR A 96 24.08 -11.21 -8.76
N HIS A 97 23.44 -12.31 -9.14
CA HIS A 97 22.11 -12.69 -8.69
C HIS A 97 22.03 -14.22 -8.47
N PRO A 98 22.69 -14.75 -7.43
CA PRO A 98 22.83 -16.19 -7.22
C PRO A 98 21.53 -16.89 -6.84
N LYS A 99 20.52 -16.14 -6.35
CA LYS A 99 19.20 -16.67 -6.02
C LYS A 99 18.24 -16.74 -7.22
N GLY A 100 18.65 -16.24 -8.38
CA GLY A 100 17.81 -16.20 -9.59
C GLY A 100 17.94 -17.43 -10.47
N HIS A 101 17.18 -17.43 -11.57
CA HIS A 101 17.16 -18.51 -12.56
C HIS A 101 18.41 -18.57 -13.46
N TYR A 102 19.27 -17.54 -13.42
CA TYR A 102 20.47 -17.49 -14.27
C TYR A 102 21.50 -18.59 -13.94
N GLY A 103 21.61 -18.99 -12.67
CA GLY A 103 22.56 -20.02 -12.25
C GLY A 103 22.26 -21.40 -12.85
N SER A 104 20.99 -21.82 -12.78
CA SER A 104 20.58 -23.13 -13.33
C SER A 104 20.72 -23.19 -14.84
N LEU A 105 20.49 -22.08 -15.55
CA LEU A 105 20.72 -21.99 -17.00
C LEU A 105 22.21 -21.98 -17.35
N TYR A 106 23.03 -21.28 -16.58
CA TYR A 106 24.49 -21.30 -16.74
C TYR A 106 25.04 -22.73 -16.64
N GLU A 107 24.71 -23.44 -15.56
CA GLU A 107 25.16 -24.83 -15.34
C GLU A 107 24.74 -25.77 -16.48
N GLN A 108 23.50 -25.64 -16.96
CA GLN A 108 23.00 -26.44 -18.10
C GLN A 108 23.79 -26.17 -19.38
N ILE A 109 24.09 -24.90 -19.65
CA ILE A 109 24.83 -24.49 -20.85
C ILE A 109 26.30 -24.92 -20.74
N GLU A 110 26.93 -24.71 -19.60
CA GLU A 110 28.32 -25.09 -19.33
C GLU A 110 28.55 -26.60 -19.50
N ASN A 111 27.68 -27.43 -18.89
CA ASN A 111 27.73 -28.88 -19.04
C ASN A 111 27.60 -29.31 -20.51
N TYR A 112 26.75 -28.63 -21.27
CA TYR A 112 26.54 -28.94 -22.68
C TYR A 112 27.71 -28.51 -23.57
N VAL A 113 28.30 -27.34 -23.31
CA VAL A 113 29.50 -26.87 -24.00
C VAL A 113 30.68 -27.80 -23.72
N GLY A 114 30.89 -28.19 -22.45
CA GLY A 114 31.93 -29.16 -22.08
C GLY A 114 31.80 -30.50 -22.80
N LEU A 115 30.57 -31.03 -22.93
CA LEU A 115 30.31 -32.26 -23.69
C LEU A 115 30.69 -32.12 -25.18
N LEU A 116 30.45 -30.96 -25.79
CA LEU A 116 30.83 -30.70 -27.19
C LEU A 116 32.35 -30.58 -27.35
N GLU A 117 33.03 -29.97 -26.38
CA GLU A 117 34.49 -29.85 -26.37
C GLU A 117 35.17 -31.22 -26.23
N ASP A 118 34.71 -32.04 -25.29
CA ASP A 118 35.20 -33.41 -25.09
C ASP A 118 35.06 -34.25 -26.37
N TYR A 119 33.90 -34.16 -27.03
CA TYR A 119 33.65 -34.85 -28.30
C TYR A 119 34.55 -34.34 -29.42
N ALA A 120 34.79 -33.03 -29.50
CA ALA A 120 35.67 -32.42 -30.49
C ALA A 120 37.16 -32.76 -30.28
N ILE A 121 37.58 -32.94 -29.02
CA ILE A 121 38.94 -33.37 -28.66
C ILE A 121 39.12 -34.86 -29.01
N ALA A 122 38.17 -35.72 -28.65
CA ALA A 122 38.20 -37.14 -28.98
C ALA A 122 38.29 -37.39 -30.50
N GLY A 123 37.52 -36.63 -31.28
CA GLY A 123 37.59 -36.67 -32.74
C GLY A 123 38.96 -36.26 -33.31
N ARG A 124 39.64 -35.27 -32.70
CA ARG A 124 41.01 -34.88 -33.09
C ARG A 124 42.07 -35.89 -32.70
N MET A 125 41.86 -36.62 -31.61
CA MET A 125 42.78 -37.67 -31.13
C MET A 125 42.58 -39.02 -31.84
N GLY A 126 41.64 -39.14 -32.79
CA GLY A 126 41.37 -40.38 -33.52
C GLY A 126 40.77 -41.48 -32.65
N VAL A 127 40.24 -41.14 -31.47
CA VAL A 127 39.52 -42.08 -30.60
C VAL A 127 38.13 -42.30 -31.19
N LEU A 128 37.78 -43.56 -31.49
CA LEU A 128 36.47 -43.89 -32.06
C LEU A 128 35.34 -43.39 -31.15
N PRO A 129 34.32 -42.67 -31.69
CA PRO A 129 33.19 -42.14 -30.92
C PRO A 129 32.45 -43.18 -30.06
N ASN A 130 32.63 -44.47 -30.38
CA ASN A 130 31.97 -45.62 -29.78
C ASN A 130 32.45 -45.92 -28.34
N MET A 131 33.54 -45.30 -27.87
CA MET A 131 33.98 -45.39 -26.46
C MET A 131 33.28 -44.36 -25.55
N TYR A 132 32.59 -43.35 -26.10
CA TYR A 132 31.77 -42.42 -25.33
C TYR A 132 30.34 -42.93 -25.23
N ARG A 133 29.83 -43.06 -23.99
CA ARG A 133 28.49 -43.60 -23.69
C ARG A 133 27.33 -42.70 -24.15
N ALA A 134 27.61 -41.50 -24.64
CA ALA A 134 26.61 -40.54 -25.10
C ALA A 134 27.10 -39.78 -26.34
N VAL A 135 26.49 -40.06 -27.49
CA VAL A 135 26.56 -39.16 -28.65
C VAL A 135 25.86 -37.85 -28.25
N PRO A 136 26.48 -36.67 -28.41
CA PRO A 136 25.81 -35.41 -28.08
C PRO A 136 24.48 -35.35 -28.85
N PRO A 137 23.34 -35.08 -28.19
CA PRO A 137 22.08 -34.90 -28.89
C PRO A 137 22.23 -33.79 -29.93
N ALA A 138 21.48 -33.91 -31.05
CA ALA A 138 21.56 -33.02 -32.20
C ALA A 138 21.69 -31.55 -31.75
N PRO A 139 22.86 -30.89 -31.94
CA PRO A 139 23.19 -29.71 -31.16
C PRO A 139 22.19 -28.56 -31.25
N ARG A 140 21.58 -28.44 -32.42
CA ARG A 140 20.58 -27.44 -32.70
C ARG A 140 19.30 -27.62 -31.87
N ALA A 141 18.85 -28.86 -31.68
CA ALA A 141 17.62 -29.15 -30.93
C ALA A 141 17.82 -28.89 -29.43
N THR A 142 18.96 -29.29 -28.89
CA THR A 142 19.32 -29.06 -27.48
C THR A 142 19.56 -27.58 -27.17
N ILE A 143 20.28 -26.86 -28.04
CA ILE A 143 20.46 -25.42 -27.90
C ILE A 143 19.11 -24.71 -27.97
N PHE A 144 18.25 -25.06 -28.93
CA PHE A 144 16.93 -24.43 -29.05
C PHE A 144 16.04 -24.68 -27.83
N SER A 145 16.06 -25.88 -27.25
CA SER A 145 15.25 -26.21 -26.07
C SER A 145 15.73 -25.48 -24.81
N MET A 146 17.05 -25.40 -24.59
CA MET A 146 17.65 -24.63 -23.49
C MET A 146 17.29 -23.14 -23.57
N LEU A 147 17.38 -22.56 -24.78
CA LEU A 147 17.06 -21.14 -24.98
C LEU A 147 15.57 -20.85 -24.87
N SER A 148 14.73 -21.77 -25.34
CA SER A 148 13.28 -21.65 -25.18
C SER A 148 12.88 -21.68 -23.70
N ARG A 149 13.54 -22.53 -22.90
CA ARG A 149 13.39 -22.55 -21.44
C ARG A 149 13.87 -21.24 -20.81
N GLY A 150 15.06 -20.75 -21.17
CA GLY A 150 15.57 -19.48 -20.66
C GLY A 150 14.63 -18.31 -20.94
N ARG A 151 14.10 -18.19 -22.17
CA ARG A 151 13.08 -17.18 -22.52
C ARG A 151 11.76 -17.33 -21.73
N ALA A 152 11.41 -18.55 -21.32
CA ALA A 152 10.23 -18.77 -20.49
C ALA A 152 10.48 -18.30 -19.04
N GLU A 153 11.66 -18.59 -18.51
CA GLU A 153 12.10 -18.15 -17.17
C GLU A 153 12.28 -16.64 -17.11
N ASP A 154 12.88 -16.00 -18.12
CA ASP A 154 12.98 -14.54 -18.22
C ASP A 154 11.60 -13.87 -18.21
N ARG A 155 10.65 -14.41 -18.99
CA ARG A 155 9.26 -13.92 -18.99
C ARG A 155 8.58 -14.12 -17.64
N HIS A 156 8.87 -15.21 -16.94
CA HIS A 156 8.36 -15.42 -15.59
C HIS A 156 8.96 -14.41 -14.61
N ALA A 157 10.28 -14.19 -14.64
CA ALA A 157 10.96 -13.21 -13.82
C ALA A 157 10.43 -11.78 -14.07
N ILE A 158 10.13 -11.42 -15.32
CA ILE A 158 9.49 -10.14 -15.66
C ILE A 158 8.10 -10.02 -14.99
N ARG A 159 7.25 -11.05 -15.06
CA ARG A 159 5.93 -11.04 -14.41
C ARG A 159 6.05 -10.92 -12.90
N VAL A 160 6.90 -11.76 -12.28
CA VAL A 160 7.15 -11.73 -10.83
C VAL A 160 7.64 -10.37 -10.38
N ARG A 161 8.51 -9.72 -11.18
CA ARG A 161 8.97 -8.35 -10.92
C ARG A 161 7.84 -7.34 -10.99
N GLU A 162 6.96 -7.41 -11.99
CA GLU A 162 5.80 -6.52 -12.13
C GLU A 162 4.79 -6.68 -10.97
N GLU A 163 4.70 -7.87 -10.40
CA GLU A 163 3.82 -8.18 -9.26
C GLU A 163 4.43 -7.75 -7.91
N ARG A 164 5.73 -8.03 -7.69
CA ARG A 164 6.37 -7.88 -6.38
C ARG A 164 7.11 -6.56 -6.19
N VAL A 165 7.62 -5.96 -7.26
CA VAL A 165 8.41 -4.74 -7.15
C VAL A 165 7.51 -3.52 -7.22
N PRO A 166 7.57 -2.63 -6.22
CA PRO A 166 6.72 -1.45 -6.21
C PRO A 166 7.06 -0.54 -7.40
N ARG A 167 6.05 0.18 -7.91
CA ARG A 167 6.23 1.12 -9.03
C ARG A 167 7.18 2.28 -8.69
N ALA A 168 7.26 2.63 -7.41
CA ALA A 168 8.22 3.57 -6.85
C ALA A 168 8.67 3.11 -5.46
N TYR A 169 9.94 3.32 -5.13
CA TYR A 169 10.51 3.01 -3.82
C TYR A 169 11.10 4.27 -3.20
N SER A 170 10.91 4.45 -1.90
CA SER A 170 11.45 5.55 -1.10
C SER A 170 11.98 5.03 0.22
N ASN A 171 13.22 5.38 0.55
CA ASN A 171 13.85 5.06 1.83
C ASN A 171 13.52 6.09 2.93
N VAL A 172 12.65 7.07 2.66
CA VAL A 172 12.27 8.14 3.62
C VAL A 172 11.65 7.58 4.91
N LEU A 173 11.09 6.37 4.86
CA LEU A 173 10.51 5.67 6.01
C LEU A 173 11.41 4.54 6.54
N GLU A 174 12.61 4.36 5.99
CA GLU A 174 13.52 3.32 6.44
C GLU A 174 13.95 3.59 7.89
N GLY A 175 13.63 2.64 8.77
CA GLY A 175 13.88 2.77 10.19
C GLY A 175 12.86 3.65 10.95
N VAL A 176 11.74 4.03 10.35
CA VAL A 176 10.65 4.67 11.09
C VAL A 176 9.53 3.64 11.25
N ASP A 177 9.13 3.36 12.48
CA ASP A 177 8.06 2.42 12.76
C ASP A 177 6.70 3.05 12.38
N LEU A 178 5.70 2.23 12.07
CA LEU A 178 4.36 2.74 11.81
C LEU A 178 3.73 3.26 13.10
N LEU A 179 3.01 4.37 12.99
CA LEU A 179 2.13 4.90 14.02
C LEU A 179 0.68 4.59 13.64
N PRO A 180 0.03 3.61 14.30
CA PRO A 180 -1.40 3.40 14.15
C PRO A 180 -2.13 4.62 14.70
N VAL A 181 -2.91 5.28 13.85
CA VAL A 181 -3.79 6.39 14.22
C VAL A 181 -5.21 5.96 13.88
N ASP A 182 -6.06 5.92 14.90
CA ASP A 182 -7.49 5.72 14.72
C ASP A 182 -8.11 7.04 14.30
N LEU A 183 -8.88 7.01 13.22
CA LEU A 183 -9.45 8.22 12.62
C LEU A 183 -10.81 7.96 12.00
N ARG A 184 -11.72 8.91 12.21
CA ARG A 184 -12.96 9.07 11.45
C ARG A 184 -13.16 10.52 11.06
N TRP A 185 -14.08 10.75 10.15
CA TRP A 185 -14.43 12.09 9.72
C TRP A 185 -15.92 12.17 9.39
N ALA A 186 -16.47 13.37 9.45
CA ALA A 186 -17.84 13.65 9.06
C ALA A 186 -17.96 15.05 8.46
N ARG A 187 -18.83 15.20 7.46
CA ARG A 187 -19.20 16.49 6.86
C ARG A 187 -20.47 17.03 7.50
N PHE A 188 -20.50 18.34 7.71
CA PHE A 188 -21.65 19.12 8.20
C PHE A 188 -21.88 20.32 7.29
N LEU A 189 -23.14 20.65 7.02
CA LEU A 189 -23.51 21.80 6.21
C LEU A 189 -23.64 23.03 7.11
N GLU A 190 -22.89 24.08 6.80
CA GLU A 190 -22.98 25.35 7.52
C GLU A 190 -24.12 26.22 6.97
N PRO A 191 -24.69 27.13 7.78
CA PRO A 191 -25.76 28.04 7.35
C PRO A 191 -25.43 28.87 6.09
N GLY A 192 -24.14 29.11 5.83
CA GLY A 192 -23.66 29.82 4.64
C GLY A 192 -23.58 28.97 3.36
N GLY A 193 -24.05 27.72 3.38
CA GLY A 193 -24.02 26.80 2.24
C GLY A 193 -22.64 26.17 1.97
N THR A 194 -21.67 26.38 2.86
CA THR A 194 -20.36 25.70 2.79
C THR A 194 -20.35 24.46 3.66
N THR A 195 -19.53 23.46 3.33
CA THR A 195 -19.39 22.27 4.16
C THR A 195 -18.20 22.39 5.10
N ARG A 196 -18.39 22.08 6.38
CA ARG A 196 -17.32 21.87 7.36
C ARG A 196 -17.04 20.38 7.45
N VAL A 197 -15.77 20.00 7.47
CA VAL A 197 -15.38 18.59 7.67
C VAL A 197 -14.65 18.49 9.00
N GLU A 198 -15.17 17.68 9.91
CA GLU A 198 -14.50 17.35 11.16
C GLU A 198 -13.74 16.04 10.97
N VAL A 199 -12.46 16.02 11.33
CA VAL A 199 -11.59 14.84 11.36
C VAL A 199 -11.22 14.55 12.80
N TYR A 200 -11.78 13.47 13.35
CA TYR A 200 -11.55 13.00 14.71
C TYR A 200 -10.46 11.95 14.69
N TRP A 201 -9.46 12.09 15.54
CA TRP A 201 -8.39 11.11 15.61
C TRP A 201 -7.87 10.91 17.03
N THR A 202 -7.35 9.71 17.26
CA THR A 202 -6.62 9.36 18.47
C THR A 202 -5.59 8.26 18.15
N LEU A 203 -4.82 7.86 19.15
CA LEU A 203 -3.87 6.77 19.08
C LEU A 203 -3.71 6.17 20.48
N ARG A 204 -3.26 4.92 20.53
CA ARG A 204 -2.91 4.29 21.80
C ARG A 204 -1.60 4.85 22.31
N SER A 205 -1.54 5.18 23.59
CA SER A 205 -0.38 5.84 24.20
C SER A 205 0.85 4.91 24.17
N VAL A 206 0.63 3.60 24.24
CA VAL A 206 1.67 2.56 24.03
C VAL A 206 2.29 2.58 22.63
N ASP A 207 1.55 3.04 21.61
CA ASP A 207 2.08 3.16 20.24
C ASP A 207 3.04 4.36 20.10
N LEU A 208 3.12 5.24 21.10
CA LEU A 208 4.17 6.27 21.18
C LEU A 208 5.44 5.78 21.87
N LEU A 209 5.48 4.52 22.32
CA LEU A 209 6.70 3.91 22.81
C LEU A 209 7.51 3.33 21.63
N PRO A 210 8.85 3.45 21.65
CA PRO A 210 9.70 2.85 20.62
C PRO A 210 9.61 1.33 20.70
N THR A 211 9.69 0.66 19.54
CA THR A 211 9.97 -0.78 19.52
C THR A 211 11.38 -1.06 20.04
N GLU A 212 11.65 -2.30 20.46
CA GLU A 212 12.98 -2.68 20.95
C GLU A 212 14.09 -2.41 19.92
N GLY A 213 13.81 -2.70 18.64
CA GLY A 213 14.74 -2.44 17.53
C GLY A 213 15.04 -0.95 17.35
N THR A 214 14.01 -0.11 17.41
CA THR A 214 14.12 1.34 17.30
C THR A 214 14.84 1.93 18.52
N ALA A 215 14.52 1.49 19.73
CA ALA A 215 15.23 1.86 20.95
C ALA A 215 16.72 1.50 20.90
N ARG A 216 17.07 0.29 20.44
CA ARG A 216 18.47 -0.14 20.28
C ARG A 216 19.23 0.72 19.27
N ARG A 217 18.61 1.05 18.14
CA ARG A 217 19.23 1.88 17.10
C ARG A 217 19.49 3.30 17.60
N LEU A 218 18.55 3.85 18.33
CA LEU A 218 18.63 5.21 18.85
C LEU A 218 19.65 5.32 20.00
N ARG A 219 19.75 4.30 20.87
CA ARG A 219 20.85 4.21 21.85
C ARG A 219 22.23 4.14 21.18
N LYS A 220 22.37 3.37 20.09
CA LYS A 220 23.62 3.34 19.29
C LYS A 220 23.96 4.71 18.69
N ALA A 221 22.95 5.52 18.38
CA ALA A 221 23.11 6.88 17.87
C ALA A 221 23.30 7.93 18.98
N GLY A 222 23.41 7.53 20.25
CA GLY A 222 23.65 8.43 21.38
C GLY A 222 22.39 9.07 21.98
N PHE A 223 21.19 8.64 21.58
CA PHE A 223 19.94 9.13 22.15
C PHE A 223 19.48 8.26 23.32
N THR A 224 19.23 8.91 24.46
CA THR A 224 18.61 8.27 25.63
C THR A 224 17.09 8.40 25.53
N PRO A 225 16.31 7.32 25.73
CA PRO A 225 14.85 7.41 25.78
C PRO A 225 14.40 8.44 26.81
N SER A 226 13.53 9.38 26.41
CA SER A 226 12.81 10.28 27.31
C SER A 226 11.38 9.79 27.53
N ASP A 227 10.85 10.12 28.70
CA ASP A 227 9.44 10.10 29.07
C ASP A 227 8.57 11.07 28.26
N ARG A 228 9.15 11.92 27.40
CA ARG A 228 8.46 12.94 26.63
C ARG A 228 8.56 12.65 25.14
N VAL A 229 7.41 12.66 24.48
CA VAL A 229 7.27 12.48 23.03
C VAL A 229 6.69 13.76 22.43
N LEU A 230 7.29 14.21 21.34
CA LEU A 230 6.75 15.28 20.50
C LEU A 230 5.98 14.66 19.34
N LEU A 231 4.67 14.86 19.31
CA LEU A 231 3.80 14.43 18.23
C LEU A 231 3.48 15.63 17.33
N GLN A 232 3.94 15.59 16.09
CA GLN A 232 3.60 16.59 15.08
C GLN A 232 2.55 16.04 14.15
N MET A 233 1.42 16.73 14.03
CA MET A 233 0.44 16.50 12.97
C MET A 233 0.67 17.54 11.87
N ASN A 234 0.73 17.11 10.61
CA ASN A 234 0.75 17.96 9.44
C ASN A 234 -0.49 17.66 8.60
N VAL A 235 -1.15 18.70 8.12
CA VAL A 235 -2.30 18.58 7.22
C VAL A 235 -2.02 19.33 5.94
N LEU A 236 -2.31 18.70 4.81
CA LEU A 236 -2.21 19.28 3.49
C LEU A 236 -3.57 19.18 2.80
N ARG A 237 -4.15 20.33 2.47
CA ARG A 237 -5.36 20.41 1.64
C ARG A 237 -4.98 20.70 0.20
N GLN A 238 -5.52 19.94 -0.73
CA GLN A 238 -5.27 20.06 -2.16
C GLN A 238 -6.59 20.17 -2.93
N ALA A 239 -6.61 20.90 -4.03
CA ALA A 239 -7.72 20.90 -4.97
C ALA A 239 -7.77 19.56 -5.72
N SER A 240 -8.85 19.31 -6.47
CA SER A 240 -9.02 18.09 -7.28
C SER A 240 -7.90 17.82 -8.31
N ASP A 241 -7.14 18.85 -8.69
CA ASP A 241 -5.95 18.78 -9.56
C ASP A 241 -4.63 18.59 -8.76
N TYR A 242 -4.72 18.30 -7.46
CA TYR A 242 -3.62 18.19 -6.49
C TYR A 242 -2.83 19.48 -6.22
N ARG A 243 -3.28 20.64 -6.70
CA ARG A 243 -2.69 21.93 -6.33
C ARG A 243 -2.91 22.18 -4.84
N THR A 244 -1.85 22.53 -4.11
CA THR A 244 -1.95 22.86 -2.68
C THR A 244 -2.83 24.08 -2.46
N LEU A 245 -3.85 23.93 -1.61
CA LEU A 245 -4.76 24.98 -1.19
C LEU A 245 -4.40 25.52 0.19
N ALA A 246 -4.03 24.64 1.12
CA ALA A 246 -3.64 25.02 2.48
C ALA A 246 -2.69 23.99 3.08
N ARG A 247 -1.92 24.42 4.07
CA ARG A 247 -1.06 23.57 4.89
C ARG A 247 -1.15 24.03 6.33
N ASP A 248 -1.45 23.09 7.21
CA ASP A 248 -1.47 23.32 8.65
C ASP A 248 -0.54 22.35 9.35
N SER A 249 -0.08 22.74 10.54
CA SER A 249 0.69 21.86 11.40
C SER A 249 0.38 22.14 12.86
N SER A 250 0.29 21.09 13.65
CA SER A 250 0.16 21.14 15.10
C SER A 250 1.28 20.33 15.74
N LEU A 251 1.80 20.82 16.86
CA LEU A 251 2.83 20.14 17.64
C LEU A 251 2.32 19.96 19.07
N MET A 252 2.43 18.74 19.57
CA MET A 252 1.95 18.36 20.90
C MET A 252 3.08 17.69 21.67
N MET A 253 3.21 18.03 22.95
CA MET A 253 4.04 17.28 23.87
C MET A 253 3.17 16.28 24.62
N ILE A 254 3.54 15.02 24.56
CA ILE A 254 2.96 13.94 25.34
C ILE A 254 3.94 13.61 26.46
N HIS A 255 3.47 13.71 27.70
CA HIS A 255 4.23 13.38 28.89
C HIS A 255 3.87 11.96 29.33
N ASP A 256 4.88 11.17 29.63
CA ASP A 256 4.78 9.80 30.11
C ASP A 256 3.70 8.97 29.37
N PRO A 257 3.90 8.68 28.07
CA PRO A 257 2.93 7.94 27.27
C PRO A 257 2.62 6.53 27.81
N GLY A 258 3.41 6.03 28.79
CA GLY A 258 3.14 4.77 29.47
C GLY A 258 2.24 4.88 30.71
N ALA A 259 1.98 6.08 31.22
CA ALA A 259 1.21 6.31 32.45
C ALA A 259 -0.25 6.73 32.23
N GLU A 260 -0.71 6.89 30.98
CA GLU A 260 -2.11 7.22 30.73
C GLU A 260 -3.05 6.08 31.14
N ALA A 261 -3.99 6.39 32.05
CA ALA A 261 -4.86 5.43 32.73
C ALA A 261 -5.72 4.59 31.78
N ASP A 262 -6.16 5.16 30.66
CA ASP A 262 -7.02 4.50 29.67
C ASP A 262 -6.22 3.94 28.47
N GLY A 263 -4.90 4.15 28.44
CA GLY A 263 -4.02 3.67 27.36
C GLY A 263 -4.25 4.26 25.97
N VAL A 264 -5.08 5.30 25.86
CA VAL A 264 -5.44 6.00 24.62
C VAL A 264 -5.40 7.51 24.86
N LEU A 265 -4.81 8.26 23.92
CA LEU A 265 -4.78 9.71 24.00
C LEU A 265 -6.20 10.31 23.95
N PRO A 266 -6.43 11.49 24.54
CA PRO A 266 -7.68 12.22 24.32
C PRO A 266 -7.93 12.46 22.82
N VAL A 267 -9.18 12.24 22.40
CA VAL A 267 -9.60 12.43 21.00
C VAL A 267 -9.40 13.88 20.60
N ARG A 268 -8.81 14.09 19.42
CA ARG A 268 -8.58 15.41 18.85
C ARG A 268 -9.36 15.57 17.57
N THR A 269 -9.85 16.80 17.37
CA THR A 269 -10.59 17.17 16.17
C THR A 269 -9.79 18.19 15.39
N TYR A 270 -9.54 17.90 14.12
CA TYR A 270 -9.08 18.88 13.15
C TYR A 270 -10.24 19.23 12.23
N VAL A 271 -10.45 20.53 12.00
CA VAL A 271 -11.58 21.03 11.23
C VAL A 271 -11.08 21.58 9.90
N VAL A 272 -11.61 21.07 8.79
CA VAL A 272 -11.47 21.69 7.48
C VAL A 272 -12.66 22.61 7.28
N ASP A 273 -12.42 23.90 7.48
CA ASP A 273 -13.44 24.92 7.28
C ASP A 273 -13.68 25.20 5.79
N ARG A 274 -14.95 25.47 5.49
CA ARG A 274 -15.44 26.02 4.21
C ARG A 274 -14.97 25.24 2.98
N LEU A 275 -15.31 23.95 2.92
CA LEU A 275 -15.21 23.17 1.70
C LEU A 275 -16.29 23.64 0.70
N VAL A 276 -15.84 24.19 -0.44
CA VAL A 276 -16.71 24.74 -1.50
C VAL A 276 -16.69 23.88 -2.78
N GLY A 277 -15.66 23.07 -2.96
CA GLY A 277 -15.52 22.17 -4.10
C GLY A 277 -14.68 20.96 -3.73
N THR A 278 -14.61 19.99 -4.64
CA THR A 278 -13.89 18.74 -4.39
C THR A 278 -12.42 18.98 -4.05
N ALA A 279 -11.98 18.40 -2.94
CA ALA A 279 -10.63 18.54 -2.44
C ALA A 279 -10.07 17.19 -1.96
N HIS A 280 -8.76 17.15 -1.78
CA HIS A 280 -8.06 16.07 -1.11
C HIS A 280 -7.48 16.61 0.20
N VAL A 281 -7.52 15.80 1.26
CA VAL A 281 -6.92 16.14 2.56
C VAL A 281 -5.96 15.02 2.93
N ALA A 282 -4.67 15.33 3.01
CA ALA A 282 -3.66 14.42 3.51
C ALA A 282 -3.26 14.82 4.93
N LEU A 283 -3.28 13.86 5.84
CA LEU A 283 -2.84 14.01 7.22
C LEU A 283 -1.62 13.13 7.46
N ALA A 284 -0.64 13.64 8.19
CA ALA A 284 0.53 12.89 8.60
C ALA A 284 0.84 13.20 10.06
N TRP A 285 1.17 12.16 10.83
CA TRP A 285 1.61 12.23 12.20
C TRP A 285 3.04 11.73 12.27
N ASP A 286 3.93 12.54 12.83
CA ASP A 286 5.30 12.15 13.09
C ASP A 286 5.57 12.24 14.59
N ALA A 287 6.06 11.14 15.17
CA ALA A 287 6.48 11.10 16.55
C ALA A 287 8.00 11.23 16.64
N TYR A 288 8.44 12.17 17.47
CA TYR A 288 9.84 12.48 17.75
C TYR A 288 10.09 12.31 19.24
N TRP A 289 11.30 11.90 19.62
CA TRP A 289 11.70 12.09 21.01
C TRP A 289 11.83 13.57 21.34
N ALA A 290 11.42 13.97 22.54
CA ALA A 290 11.82 15.28 23.04
C ALA A 290 13.32 15.24 23.34
N ALA A 291 14.07 16.23 22.84
CA ALA A 291 15.48 16.37 23.20
C ALA A 291 15.61 16.65 24.72
N ALA A 292 16.61 16.04 25.36
CA ALA A 292 16.91 16.30 26.77
C ALA A 292 17.53 17.71 26.90
N GLY A 293 16.88 18.61 27.64
CA GLY A 293 17.34 19.99 27.85
C GLY A 293 16.23 20.93 28.36
N ALA A 294 16.60 22.18 28.66
CA ALA A 294 15.65 23.22 29.10
C ALA A 294 14.74 23.71 27.97
N GLU A 295 15.16 23.56 26.72
CA GLU A 295 14.35 23.86 25.54
C GLU A 295 13.87 22.55 24.88
N VAL A 296 12.57 22.50 24.61
CA VAL A 296 11.89 21.39 23.93
C VAL A 296 12.32 21.38 22.46
N GLY A 297 13.32 20.56 22.13
CA GLY A 297 13.76 20.32 20.74
C GLY A 297 13.18 19.04 20.15
N ARG A 298 13.01 19.00 18.82
CA ARG A 298 12.70 17.77 18.10
C ARG A 298 13.94 16.88 18.03
N GLY A 299 13.91 15.76 18.73
CA GLY A 299 14.87 14.67 18.57
C GLY A 299 14.62 13.86 17.29
N PRO A 300 15.18 12.65 17.19
CA PRO A 300 14.99 11.79 16.03
C PRO A 300 13.53 11.35 15.91
N ARG A 301 13.04 11.36 14.66
CA ARG A 301 11.76 10.75 14.31
C ARG A 301 11.86 9.24 14.47
N PHE A 302 10.90 8.63 15.14
CA PHE A 302 10.91 7.19 15.38
C PHE A 302 9.63 6.50 14.92
N ARG A 303 8.51 7.22 14.82
CA ARG A 303 7.26 6.70 14.28
C ARG A 303 6.56 7.68 13.35
N THR A 304 5.80 7.14 12.40
CA THR A 304 5.02 7.94 11.47
C THR A 304 3.74 7.23 11.03
N GLY A 305 2.67 8.00 10.90
CA GLY A 305 1.37 7.55 10.40
C GLY A 305 0.87 8.53 9.36
N ALA A 306 0.14 8.06 8.37
CA ALA A 306 -0.43 8.93 7.35
C ALA A 306 -1.82 8.44 6.96
N TYR A 307 -2.70 9.39 6.64
CA TYR A 307 -4.05 9.12 6.19
C TYR A 307 -4.43 10.10 5.08
N ARG A 308 -5.24 9.65 4.12
CA ARG A 308 -5.66 10.48 2.99
C ARG A 308 -7.15 10.36 2.71
N LEU A 309 -7.81 11.51 2.69
CA LEU A 309 -9.16 11.70 2.20
C LEU A 309 -9.06 12.15 0.74
N GLU A 310 -9.46 11.29 -0.17
CA GLU A 310 -9.46 11.57 -1.60
C GLU A 310 -10.86 11.97 -2.06
N GLY A 311 -10.98 13.01 -2.90
CA GLY A 311 -12.23 13.34 -3.58
C GLY A 311 -13.35 13.81 -2.63
N LEU A 312 -12.98 14.46 -1.53
CA LEU A 312 -13.92 15.00 -0.55
C LEU A 312 -14.76 16.10 -1.19
N ALA A 313 -16.03 15.80 -1.45
CA ALA A 313 -17.00 16.74 -2.01
C ALA A 313 -17.81 17.42 -0.90
N PRO A 314 -18.21 18.69 -1.07
CA PRO A 314 -19.17 19.33 -0.18
C PRO A 314 -20.52 18.60 -0.20
N LEU A 315 -21.29 18.78 0.88
CA LEU A 315 -22.71 18.42 0.93
C LEU A 315 -23.52 19.33 0.01
N ASP A 316 -24.68 18.86 -0.46
CA ASP A 316 -25.57 19.70 -1.27
C ASP A 316 -26.17 20.82 -0.41
N ALA A 317 -26.06 22.05 -0.89
CA ALA A 317 -26.57 23.23 -0.21
C ALA A 317 -27.86 23.77 -0.87
N ASP A 318 -28.40 23.10 -1.90
CA ASP A 318 -29.66 23.48 -2.54
C ASP A 318 -30.83 23.23 -1.56
N PRO A 319 -31.53 24.29 -1.09
CA PRO A 319 -32.62 24.16 -0.13
C PRO A 319 -33.85 23.42 -0.67
N ARG A 320 -33.87 23.02 -1.95
CA ARG A 320 -34.92 22.19 -2.55
C ARG A 320 -34.66 20.70 -2.43
N ARG A 321 -33.45 20.31 -2.03
CA ARG A 321 -33.01 18.92 -1.94
C ARG A 321 -32.76 18.56 -0.49
N LEU A 322 -33.43 17.51 -0.02
CA LEU A 322 -33.15 16.94 1.29
C LEU A 322 -31.69 16.47 1.32
N GLU A 323 -30.97 16.86 2.36
CA GLU A 323 -29.57 16.47 2.56
C GLU A 323 -29.35 16.11 4.03
N MET A 324 -28.29 15.34 4.31
CA MET A 324 -27.89 15.01 5.68
C MET A 324 -26.37 15.09 5.85
N SER A 325 -25.94 15.40 7.08
CA SER A 325 -24.55 15.28 7.49
C SER A 325 -24.09 13.83 7.39
N ASP A 326 -22.78 13.61 7.33
CA ASP A 326 -22.29 12.25 7.57
C ASP A 326 -22.51 11.86 9.05
N LEU A 327 -22.48 10.56 9.34
CA LEU A 327 -22.72 10.04 10.69
C LEU A 327 -21.49 10.27 11.57
N LYS A 328 -21.67 10.97 12.68
CA LYS A 328 -20.64 11.19 13.71
C LYS A 328 -20.84 10.19 14.84
N PRO A 329 -19.99 9.16 14.96
CA PRO A 329 -20.05 8.28 16.11
C PRO A 329 -19.54 8.99 17.36
N LEU A 330 -20.26 8.81 18.45
CA LEU A 330 -20.00 9.37 19.77
C LEU A 330 -19.91 8.22 20.76
N ARG A 331 -18.93 8.28 21.66
CA ARG A 331 -18.87 7.39 22.83
C ARG A 331 -19.75 7.98 23.91
N LEU A 332 -20.68 7.17 24.39
CA LEU A 332 -21.60 7.55 25.44
C LEU A 332 -21.18 6.93 26.76
N ARG A 333 -21.29 7.71 27.85
CA ARG A 333 -21.13 7.21 29.22
C ARG A 333 -22.39 6.51 29.70
N ASP A 334 -23.54 7.06 29.31
CA ASP A 334 -24.88 6.54 29.57
C ASP A 334 -25.85 7.03 28.49
N ASP A 335 -27.08 6.51 28.50
CA ASP A 335 -28.10 6.79 27.47
C ASP A 335 -28.77 8.16 27.66
N THR A 336 -28.40 8.90 28.71
CA THR A 336 -28.96 10.21 29.06
C THR A 336 -27.97 11.36 28.86
N GLN A 337 -26.73 11.07 28.49
CA GLN A 337 -25.67 12.05 28.32
C GLN A 337 -26.03 13.07 27.23
N PRO A 338 -25.97 14.38 27.52
CA PRO A 338 -26.12 15.41 26.50
C PRO A 338 -25.09 15.27 25.37
N LEU A 339 -25.54 15.40 24.13
CA LEU A 339 -24.73 15.14 22.92
C LEU A 339 -23.52 16.07 22.77
N ASP A 340 -23.66 17.31 23.25
CA ASP A 340 -22.60 18.31 23.30
C ASP A 340 -21.48 17.95 24.28
N GLN A 341 -21.73 16.99 25.18
CA GLN A 341 -20.78 16.49 26.16
C GLN A 341 -20.20 15.12 25.79
N ALA A 342 -20.67 14.49 24.70
CA ALA A 342 -20.19 13.18 24.27
C ALA A 342 -18.93 13.29 23.42
N ASP A 343 -17.97 12.39 23.67
CA ASP A 343 -16.69 12.39 22.98
C ASP A 343 -16.83 11.70 21.60
N PRO A 344 -16.29 12.25 20.51
CA PRO A 344 -16.24 11.56 19.24
C PRO A 344 -15.52 10.21 19.35
N PHE A 345 -16.00 9.20 18.63
CA PHE A 345 -15.43 7.86 18.64
C PHE A 345 -14.69 7.57 17.32
N PRO A 346 -13.36 7.83 17.24
CA PRO A 346 -12.60 7.73 15.99
C PRO A 346 -12.25 6.28 15.59
N HIS A 347 -12.49 5.30 16.45
CA HIS A 347 -12.09 3.92 16.18
C HIS A 347 -13.02 3.25 15.15
N THR A 348 -12.44 2.41 14.30
CA THR A 348 -13.22 1.51 13.44
C THR A 348 -13.59 0.22 14.16
N THR A 349 -12.80 -0.17 15.13
CA THR A 349 -13.03 -1.34 15.97
C THR A 349 -13.76 -0.96 17.25
N VAL A 350 -14.71 -1.80 17.65
CA VAL A 350 -15.53 -1.64 18.86
C VAL A 350 -15.56 -2.96 19.64
N THR A 351 -15.76 -2.87 20.94
CA THR A 351 -16.10 -4.02 21.79
C THR A 351 -17.57 -3.90 22.19
N PRO A 352 -18.27 -5.01 22.49
CA PRO A 352 -19.71 -4.99 22.78
C PRO A 352 -20.12 -4.13 23.99
N ASP A 353 -19.20 -3.88 24.92
CA ASP A 353 -19.42 -3.04 26.10
C ASP A 353 -19.43 -1.53 25.79
N VAL A 354 -18.96 -1.13 24.61
CA VAL A 354 -18.97 0.27 24.19
C VAL A 354 -20.37 0.70 23.79
N ARG A 355 -20.91 1.70 24.49
CA ARG A 355 -22.15 2.38 24.09
C ARG A 355 -21.86 3.43 23.03
N LEU A 356 -22.51 3.31 21.88
CA LEU A 356 -22.35 4.24 20.76
C LEU A 356 -23.62 5.01 20.48
N GLY A 357 -23.46 6.32 20.33
CA GLY A 357 -24.45 7.20 19.69
C GLY A 357 -23.99 7.56 18.28
N LEU A 358 -24.91 7.63 17.32
CA LEU A 358 -24.66 8.17 15.99
C LEU A 358 -25.38 9.51 15.87
N TYR A 359 -24.61 10.59 15.95
CA TYR A 359 -25.12 11.95 15.74
C TYR A 359 -25.10 12.31 14.26
N PHE A 360 -26.15 13.00 13.81
CA PHE A 360 -26.22 13.58 12.47
C PHE A 360 -27.19 14.77 12.44
N GLU A 361 -27.05 15.59 11.41
CA GLU A 361 -27.96 16.70 11.12
C GLU A 361 -28.70 16.43 9.81
N VAL A 362 -29.97 16.81 9.78
CA VAL A 362 -30.84 16.76 8.59
C VAL A 362 -31.08 18.18 8.13
N TYR A 363 -30.90 18.45 6.84
CA TYR A 363 -30.99 19.79 6.27
C TYR A 363 -32.12 19.90 5.25
N HIS A 364 -32.64 21.12 5.11
CA HIS A 364 -33.59 21.49 4.06
C HIS A 364 -34.95 20.77 4.13
N LEU A 365 -35.39 20.42 5.34
CA LEU A 365 -36.74 19.89 5.55
C LEU A 365 -37.79 20.89 5.06
N ALA A 366 -38.86 20.40 4.45
CA ALA A 366 -39.99 21.22 4.02
C ALA A 366 -41.01 21.39 5.16
N TYR A 367 -41.62 22.58 5.21
CA TYR A 367 -42.78 22.81 6.06
C TYR A 367 -44.04 22.26 5.41
N GLY A 368 -44.80 21.50 6.18
CA GLY A 368 -46.12 20.99 5.81
C GLY A 368 -47.21 22.07 5.92
N PRO A 369 -48.48 21.69 5.71
CA PRO A 369 -49.63 22.59 5.80
C PRO A 369 -49.84 23.22 7.19
N ASP A 370 -49.26 22.63 8.24
CA ASP A 370 -49.30 23.09 9.63
C ASP A 370 -48.12 23.99 10.02
N ASP A 371 -47.30 24.40 9.04
CA ASP A 371 -46.07 25.19 9.25
C ASP A 371 -45.03 24.47 10.13
N ARG A 372 -45.07 23.12 10.15
CA ARG A 372 -44.11 22.25 10.85
C ARG A 372 -43.44 21.29 9.89
N THR A 373 -42.24 20.83 10.23
CA THR A 373 -41.55 19.80 9.46
C THR A 373 -41.96 18.42 9.96
N HIS A 374 -42.22 17.48 9.04
CA HIS A 374 -42.53 16.09 9.36
C HIS A 374 -41.55 15.18 8.65
N TYR A 375 -40.83 14.35 9.39
CA TYR A 375 -39.84 13.44 8.82
C TYR A 375 -39.75 12.16 9.64
N THR A 376 -39.31 11.11 8.97
CA THR A 376 -39.06 9.81 9.58
C THR A 376 -37.57 9.48 9.49
N VAL A 377 -37.00 9.03 10.60
CA VAL A 377 -35.67 8.45 10.68
C VAL A 377 -35.81 6.94 10.82
N ALA A 378 -35.19 6.19 9.94
CA ALA A 378 -35.05 4.74 10.04
C ALA A 378 -33.56 4.39 10.08
N TYR A 379 -33.15 3.56 11.02
CA TYR A 379 -31.80 3.00 11.00
C TYR A 379 -31.83 1.48 10.87
N GLU A 380 -30.83 0.98 10.17
CA GLU A 380 -30.63 -0.41 9.86
C GLU A 380 -29.23 -0.83 10.29
N VAL A 381 -29.12 -1.93 11.02
CA VAL A 381 -27.83 -2.59 11.28
C VAL A 381 -27.75 -3.83 10.40
N VAL A 382 -26.76 -3.85 9.50
CA VAL A 382 -26.46 -4.96 8.60
C VAL A 382 -25.18 -5.64 9.07
N ARG A 383 -25.22 -6.95 9.24
CA ARG A 383 -24.04 -7.76 9.57
C ARG A 383 -23.82 -8.84 8.53
N GLU A 384 -22.57 -9.00 8.10
CA GLU A 384 -22.14 -10.18 7.34
C GLU A 384 -21.75 -11.31 8.32
N GLU A 385 -22.57 -12.35 8.43
CA GLU A 385 -22.20 -13.56 9.18
C GLU A 385 -21.65 -14.63 8.23
N HIS A 386 -20.50 -15.20 8.58
CA HIS A 386 -19.95 -16.39 7.93
C HIS A 386 -20.28 -17.63 8.78
N GLU A 387 -21.33 -18.36 8.43
CA GLU A 387 -21.54 -19.69 9.00
C GLU A 387 -20.56 -20.69 8.37
N GLY A 388 -19.71 -21.33 9.19
CA GLY A 388 -18.77 -22.35 8.72
C GLY A 388 -18.12 -23.15 9.85
N GLY A 389 -18.79 -24.21 10.30
CA GLY A 389 -18.14 -25.30 11.03
C GLY A 389 -17.36 -26.22 10.09
N LEU A 390 -16.38 -26.97 10.63
CA LEU A 390 -15.42 -27.87 9.98
C LEU A 390 -15.98 -28.90 8.95
N LEU A 391 -17.29 -28.97 8.71
CA LEU A 391 -17.96 -29.97 7.87
C LEU A 391 -18.89 -29.43 6.76
N ARG A 392 -18.98 -28.11 6.50
CA ARG A 392 -19.86 -27.59 5.41
C ARG A 392 -19.08 -26.91 4.28
N LEU A 393 -19.04 -27.58 3.12
CA LEU A 393 -18.39 -27.18 1.86
C LEU A 393 -19.08 -26.04 1.07
N ARG A 394 -19.91 -25.21 1.72
CA ARG A 394 -20.51 -24.02 1.09
C ARG A 394 -20.68 -22.93 2.13
N LYS A 395 -19.83 -21.90 2.06
CA LYS A 395 -19.99 -20.65 2.83
C LYS A 395 -21.29 -19.99 2.38
N GLN A 396 -22.32 -20.01 3.23
CA GLN A 396 -23.47 -19.12 3.09
C GLN A 396 -23.19 -17.87 3.92
N THR A 397 -23.30 -16.71 3.28
CA THR A 397 -23.30 -15.43 3.98
C THR A 397 -24.74 -15.18 4.39
N VAL A 398 -24.99 -15.07 5.68
CA VAL A 398 -26.31 -14.74 6.22
C VAL A 398 -26.26 -13.28 6.65
N GLU A 399 -27.15 -12.45 6.10
CA GLU A 399 -27.30 -11.05 6.50
C GLU A 399 -28.36 -10.96 7.60
N ARG A 400 -27.96 -10.47 8.78
CA ARG A 400 -28.91 -10.12 9.84
C ARG A 400 -29.23 -8.63 9.76
N ARG A 401 -30.51 -8.29 9.76
CA ARG A 401 -31.04 -6.93 9.60
C ARG A 401 -31.97 -6.58 10.75
N THR A 402 -31.65 -5.55 11.52
CA THR A 402 -32.55 -4.93 12.50
C THR A 402 -32.91 -3.53 12.00
N VAL A 403 -34.20 -3.22 11.90
CA VAL A 403 -34.70 -1.90 11.46
C VAL A 403 -35.57 -1.30 12.55
N THR A 404 -35.26 -0.08 12.94
CA THR A 404 -36.07 0.74 13.83
C THR A 404 -36.44 2.02 13.12
N THR A 405 -37.70 2.43 13.24
CA THR A 405 -38.25 3.63 12.58
C THR A 405 -38.89 4.53 13.62
N THR A 406 -38.63 5.83 13.54
CA THR A 406 -39.23 6.85 14.42
C THR A 406 -39.61 8.07 13.61
N SER A 407 -40.82 8.57 13.85
CA SER A 407 -41.35 9.77 13.19
C SER A 407 -41.24 10.97 14.11
N TYR A 408 -40.89 12.11 13.53
CA TYR A 408 -40.61 13.35 14.23
C TYR A 408 -41.39 14.52 13.63
N THR A 409 -41.72 15.47 14.50
CA THR A 409 -42.28 16.77 14.10
C THR A 409 -41.45 17.88 14.72
N GLY A 410 -41.03 18.85 13.91
CA GLY A 410 -40.16 19.95 14.32
C GLY A 410 -40.61 21.30 13.77
N ASP A 411 -39.96 22.37 14.24
CA ASP A 411 -40.30 23.75 13.88
C ASP A 411 -39.20 24.41 13.01
N ASP A 412 -38.10 23.70 12.77
CA ASP A 412 -36.94 24.17 11.99
C ASP A 412 -36.72 23.32 10.73
N ARG A 413 -36.21 23.95 9.67
CA ARG A 413 -35.78 23.23 8.45
C ARG A 413 -34.52 22.38 8.64
N THR A 414 -33.92 22.44 9.82
CA THR A 414 -32.74 21.66 10.20
C THR A 414 -33.02 20.95 11.51
N ALA A 415 -32.82 19.64 11.52
CA ALA A 415 -32.97 18.81 12.70
C ALA A 415 -31.63 18.22 13.12
N ARG A 416 -31.45 17.99 14.42
CA ARG A 416 -30.28 17.36 15.01
C ARG A 416 -30.73 16.08 15.69
N GLU A 417 -30.22 14.97 15.22
CA GLU A 417 -30.70 13.64 15.59
C GLU A 417 -29.57 12.77 16.13
N THR A 418 -29.96 11.83 16.98
CA THR A 418 -29.07 10.78 17.47
C THR A 418 -29.75 9.44 17.49
N VAL A 419 -29.06 8.42 16.97
CA VAL A 419 -29.45 7.01 17.10
C VAL A 419 -28.55 6.35 18.14
N PHE A 420 -29.14 5.73 19.14
CA PHE A 420 -28.43 4.90 20.11
C PHE A 420 -28.29 3.48 19.56
N LEU A 421 -27.08 2.94 19.61
CA LEU A 421 -26.78 1.58 19.18
C LEU A 421 -26.51 0.72 20.42
N ASP A 422 -27.38 -0.26 20.65
CA ASP A 422 -27.08 -1.34 21.59
C ASP A 422 -26.29 -2.43 20.87
N LEU A 423 -24.99 -2.49 21.14
CA LEU A 423 -24.10 -3.49 20.55
C LEU A 423 -24.20 -4.86 21.24
N ASN A 424 -24.89 -4.98 22.39
CA ASN A 424 -25.03 -6.26 23.09
C ASN A 424 -25.88 -7.26 22.30
N GLU A 425 -26.80 -6.77 21.47
CA GLU A 425 -27.59 -7.60 20.55
C GLU A 425 -26.74 -8.14 19.38
N LEU A 426 -25.56 -7.56 19.15
CA LEU A 426 -24.61 -7.95 18.12
C LEU A 426 -23.61 -8.97 18.70
N SER A 427 -24.06 -10.21 18.88
CA SER A 427 -23.23 -11.27 19.48
C SER A 427 -22.08 -11.72 18.56
N GLY A 428 -20.84 -11.67 19.07
CA GLY A 428 -19.64 -12.24 18.44
C GLY A 428 -18.86 -11.31 17.51
N PRO A 429 -17.61 -11.66 17.16
CA PRO A 429 -16.76 -10.83 16.32
C PRO A 429 -17.29 -10.71 14.88
N GLY A 430 -16.95 -9.62 14.19
CA GLY A 430 -17.31 -9.42 12.78
C GLY A 430 -17.57 -7.97 12.41
N ARG A 431 -17.75 -7.72 11.11
CA ARG A 431 -18.03 -6.38 10.58
C ARG A 431 -19.55 -6.14 10.54
N PHE A 432 -19.98 -4.96 10.96
CA PHE A 432 -21.34 -4.48 10.76
C PHE A 432 -21.33 -3.09 10.12
N GLU A 433 -22.40 -2.78 9.40
CA GLU A 433 -22.68 -1.49 8.80
C GLU A 433 -24.00 -0.98 9.37
N VAL A 434 -23.98 0.25 9.90
CA VAL A 434 -25.18 0.97 10.29
C VAL A 434 -25.55 1.91 9.16
N ARG A 435 -26.77 1.83 8.66
CA ARG A 435 -27.33 2.74 7.67
C ARG A 435 -28.44 3.54 8.30
N VAL A 436 -28.37 4.86 8.19
CA VAL A 436 -29.42 5.76 8.64
C VAL A 436 -30.07 6.37 7.40
N HIS A 437 -31.38 6.24 7.32
CA HIS A 437 -32.25 6.73 6.28
C HIS A 437 -33.17 7.79 6.87
N VAL A 438 -33.24 8.95 6.23
CA VAL A 438 -34.17 10.01 6.59
C VAL A 438 -35.09 10.27 5.40
N THR A 439 -36.39 10.36 5.67
CA THR A 439 -37.41 10.68 4.69
C THR A 439 -38.17 11.92 5.15
N ASP A 440 -38.19 12.96 4.32
CA ASP A 440 -39.08 14.11 4.49
C ASP A 440 -40.48 13.71 4.03
N GLU A 441 -41.45 13.69 4.94
CA GLU A 441 -42.81 13.22 4.68
C GLU A 441 -43.62 14.23 3.85
N VAL A 442 -43.21 15.49 3.82
CA VAL A 442 -43.89 16.56 3.06
C VAL A 442 -43.53 16.47 1.58
N THR A 443 -42.25 16.27 1.28
CA THR A 443 -41.76 16.21 -0.11
C THR A 443 -41.62 14.79 -0.66
N GLY A 444 -41.57 13.79 0.21
CA GLY A 444 -41.28 12.39 -0.14
C GLY A 444 -39.81 12.14 -0.49
N GLN A 445 -38.93 13.13 -0.34
CA GLN A 445 -37.50 12.96 -0.58
C GLN A 445 -36.87 12.11 0.52
N SER A 446 -35.84 11.33 0.16
CA SER A 446 -35.08 10.55 1.13
C SER A 446 -33.58 10.66 0.89
N VAL A 447 -32.82 10.54 1.98
CA VAL A 447 -31.36 10.58 1.99
C VAL A 447 -30.85 9.54 2.98
N ALA A 448 -29.66 8.98 2.70
CA ALA A 448 -29.05 7.97 3.55
C ALA A 448 -27.56 8.20 3.75
N ARG A 449 -27.04 7.76 4.90
CA ARG A 449 -25.62 7.62 5.19
C ARG A 449 -25.36 6.32 5.91
N SER A 450 -24.13 5.83 5.79
CA SER A 450 -23.73 4.62 6.48
C SER A 450 -22.37 4.73 7.13
N LEU A 451 -22.18 3.89 8.15
CA LEU A 451 -20.97 3.82 8.94
C LEU A 451 -20.69 2.37 9.29
N ALA A 452 -19.49 1.88 8.97
CA ALA A 452 -19.08 0.51 9.27
C ALA A 452 -18.18 0.44 10.50
N PHE A 453 -18.28 -0.66 11.25
CA PHE A 453 -17.47 -0.98 12.42
C PHE A 453 -17.08 -2.46 12.41
N ASP A 454 -15.97 -2.78 13.08
CA ASP A 454 -15.51 -4.15 13.32
C ASP A 454 -15.64 -4.47 14.83
N VAL A 455 -16.45 -5.47 15.18
CA VAL A 455 -16.55 -5.97 16.57
C VAL A 455 -15.42 -6.94 16.84
N ARG A 456 -14.70 -6.72 17.94
CA ARG A 456 -13.74 -7.69 18.51
C ARG A 456 -14.24 -8.20 19.86
N GLU A 457 -13.79 -9.42 20.21
CA GLU A 457 -13.99 -10.01 21.53
C GLU A 457 -13.23 -9.25 22.63
#